data_AF-N2BT25-F1
#
_entry.id   AF-N2BT25-F1
#
_cell.length_a   1.000
_cell.length_b   1.000
_cell.length_c   1.000
_cell.angle_alpha   90.00
_cell.angle_beta   90.00
_cell.angle_gamma   90.00
#
_symmetry.space_group_name_H-M   'P 1'
#
loop_
_entity.id
_entity.type
_entity.pdbx_description
1 polymer ?
#
loop_
_entity_poly.entity_id
_entity_poly.type
_entity_poly.pdbx_seq_one_letter_code
_entity_poly.pdbx_strand_id
1 'polypeptide(L)'
;MDSSWICAPAEAFLHGCLEVQAHSDGWVCPQRFLPEQRAVLESCLAWHPGLYKQMAACTSGVTLEFITDASLVAIDLRFGEEPAGTIRSRELVQSHDEQRKQQVLDGASSTSDASNVSSTSNASNTNNADAVGTQVFDGVSYEVNGKHKGMLFASLQDKQTTQVHIALPTSSVSEPALFELRKPVRVKVFLPALRSCEVRTIACNGTQLEPLAKKEQLLVLGDSITQGFVCGDPAYAWAHQVAQKTKLDLLNQGIGGQVFLPESFQGFSAHPKFVPQVIVVALGVNYRYEACVASHVYADIRRFFATLHTLWPCVPTYVLTPLWHQDGPYLTHPKSCFGQVSEFIQQAVAAYSNMVMVDGAHVLDEDERLLADGFEHPNKAGHTQIAQNLSAYLCSREHSSKGQEGQTLSTPAVGHAPVAMKPIAASDASAVTKHVSRQAIAQPPADVEQMGFEF
;
A
#
# COMPACT_ATOMS: atom_id res chain seq x y z
N MET A 1 8.38 -30.72 19.14
CA MET A 1 9.45 -29.73 19.33
C MET A 1 10.21 -30.12 20.58
N ASP A 2 11.53 -30.03 20.55
CA ASP A 2 12.39 -30.28 21.71
C ASP A 2 12.07 -29.28 22.85
N SER A 3 12.31 -29.67 24.10
CA SER A 3 12.08 -28.87 25.31
C SER A 3 12.88 -27.55 25.38
N SER A 4 13.74 -27.33 24.39
CA SER A 4 14.61 -26.16 24.20
C SER A 4 13.98 -24.99 23.44
N TRP A 5 12.77 -25.15 22.88
CA TRP A 5 12.09 -24.09 22.14
C TRP A 5 11.14 -23.28 23.04
N ILE A 6 11.24 -21.96 22.96
CA ILE A 6 10.22 -21.06 23.50
C ILE A 6 9.17 -20.79 22.43
N CYS A 7 7.89 -20.79 22.83
CA CYS A 7 6.75 -20.57 21.95
C CYS A 7 5.87 -19.46 22.51
N ALA A 8 5.37 -18.58 21.64
CA ALA A 8 4.44 -17.52 21.99
C ALA A 8 3.34 -17.35 20.93
N PRO A 9 2.11 -16.94 21.32
CA PRO A 9 1.06 -16.60 20.37
C PRO A 9 1.50 -15.44 19.46
N ALA A 10 1.35 -15.62 18.14
CA ALA A 10 1.81 -14.65 17.14
C ALA A 10 1.05 -13.31 17.21
N GLU A 11 -0.15 -13.29 17.80
CA GLU A 11 -0.99 -12.10 17.95
C GLU A 11 -0.25 -10.91 18.59
N ALA A 12 0.53 -11.17 19.64
CA ALA A 12 1.24 -10.13 20.38
C ALA A 12 2.34 -9.42 19.56
N PHE A 13 2.72 -10.00 18.43
CA PHE A 13 3.80 -9.53 17.57
C PHE A 13 3.30 -8.77 16.34
N LEU A 14 1.98 -8.66 16.15
CA LEU A 14 1.36 -8.03 14.98
C LEU A 14 1.42 -6.49 15.04
N HIS A 15 1.87 -5.90 13.95
CA HIS A 15 1.84 -4.46 13.66
C HIS A 15 1.09 -4.20 12.36
N GLY A 16 0.53 -2.99 12.21
CA GLY A 16 -0.12 -2.55 10.97
C GLY A 16 -1.53 -3.06 10.74
N CYS A 17 -2.24 -3.44 11.81
CA CYS A 17 -3.65 -3.83 11.77
C CYS A 17 -4.45 -3.10 12.86
N LEU A 18 -5.74 -2.84 12.57
CA LEU A 18 -6.67 -2.20 13.51
C LEU A 18 -7.28 -3.22 14.48
N GLU A 19 -7.58 -4.41 13.99
CA GLU A 19 -8.17 -5.50 14.76
C GLU A 19 -7.47 -6.81 14.45
N VAL A 20 -7.67 -7.79 15.33
CA VAL A 20 -7.24 -9.16 15.13
C VAL A 20 -8.48 -10.05 15.31
N GLN A 21 -8.82 -10.83 14.28
CA GLN A 21 -9.89 -11.82 14.37
C GLN A 21 -9.32 -13.14 14.85
N ALA A 22 -9.70 -13.59 16.05
CA ALA A 22 -9.25 -14.86 16.60
C ALA A 22 -10.18 -16.02 16.22
N HIS A 23 -9.58 -17.18 15.94
CA HIS A 23 -10.25 -18.46 15.73
C HIS A 23 -10.10 -19.35 16.98
N SER A 24 -10.99 -20.33 17.14
CA SER A 24 -10.99 -21.24 18.29
C SER A 24 -9.78 -22.18 18.34
N ASP A 25 -9.08 -22.36 17.23
CA ASP A 25 -7.88 -23.20 17.06
C ASP A 25 -6.56 -22.43 17.27
N GLY A 26 -6.65 -21.20 17.80
CA GLY A 26 -5.51 -20.33 18.13
C GLY A 26 -4.94 -19.55 16.94
N TRP A 27 -5.44 -19.77 15.73
CA TRP A 27 -5.11 -18.94 14.59
C TRP A 27 -5.73 -17.56 14.74
N VAL A 28 -5.05 -16.55 14.22
CA VAL A 28 -5.54 -15.18 14.20
C VAL A 28 -5.34 -14.55 12.82
N CYS A 29 -6.33 -13.76 12.38
CA CYS A 29 -6.32 -13.04 11.12
C CYS A 29 -6.23 -11.53 11.38
N PRO A 30 -5.08 -10.87 11.11
CA PRO A 30 -4.95 -9.43 11.25
C PRO A 30 -5.82 -8.67 10.25
N GLN A 31 -6.49 -7.63 10.70
CA GLN A 31 -7.44 -6.85 9.91
C GLN A 31 -6.97 -5.41 9.70
N ARG A 32 -6.85 -4.99 8.43
CA ARG A 32 -6.46 -3.63 8.05
C ARG A 32 -7.60 -2.60 8.17
N PHE A 33 -8.84 -3.09 8.23
CA PHE A 33 -10.07 -2.30 8.19
C PHE A 33 -10.95 -2.62 9.40
N LEU A 34 -11.71 -1.64 9.88
CA LEU A 34 -12.74 -1.83 10.89
C LEU A 34 -13.93 -2.64 10.33
N PRO A 35 -14.77 -3.25 11.18
CA PRO A 35 -15.96 -3.98 10.74
C PRO A 35 -16.89 -3.13 9.87
N GLU A 36 -17.10 -1.86 10.23
CA GLU A 36 -17.96 -0.95 9.49
C GLU A 36 -17.37 -0.59 8.12
N GLN A 37 -16.04 -0.42 8.04
CA GLN A 37 -15.37 -0.23 6.76
C GLN A 37 -15.55 -1.46 5.87
N ARG A 38 -15.34 -2.67 6.40
CA ARG A 38 -15.53 -3.92 5.64
C ARG A 38 -16.96 -4.05 5.11
N ALA A 39 -17.96 -3.74 5.93
CA ALA A 39 -19.36 -3.76 5.52
C ALA A 39 -19.65 -2.80 4.35
N VAL A 40 -19.04 -1.62 4.35
CA VAL A 40 -19.14 -0.68 3.21
C VAL A 40 -18.45 -1.23 1.97
N LEU A 41 -17.23 -1.76 2.12
CA LEU A 41 -16.42 -2.26 1.01
C LEU A 41 -17.05 -3.47 0.30
N GLU A 42 -17.85 -4.28 1.00
CA GLU A 42 -18.58 -5.40 0.40
C GLU A 42 -20.03 -5.05 -0.02
N SER A 43 -20.47 -3.81 0.21
CA SER A 43 -21.82 -3.35 -0.14
C SER A 43 -21.89 -2.75 -1.55
N CYS A 44 -23.11 -2.50 -2.05
CA CYS A 44 -23.35 -1.80 -3.31
C CYS A 44 -22.93 -0.32 -3.33
N LEU A 45 -22.37 0.19 -2.23
CA LEU A 45 -21.71 1.50 -2.19
C LEU A 45 -20.32 1.45 -2.83
N ALA A 46 -19.64 0.30 -2.75
CA ALA A 46 -18.34 0.09 -3.38
C ALA A 46 -18.48 -0.02 -4.90
N TRP A 47 -17.45 0.42 -5.62
CA TRP A 47 -17.43 0.30 -7.09
C TRP A 47 -17.33 -1.16 -7.53
N HIS A 48 -16.46 -1.94 -6.86
CA HIS A 48 -16.30 -3.38 -7.10
C HIS A 48 -16.40 -4.16 -5.79
N PRO A 49 -17.60 -4.45 -5.28
CA PRO A 49 -17.78 -5.03 -3.94
C PRO A 49 -17.08 -6.38 -3.76
N GLY A 50 -17.13 -7.25 -4.77
CA GLY A 50 -16.45 -8.56 -4.76
C GLY A 50 -14.93 -8.43 -4.68
N LEU A 51 -14.34 -7.60 -5.54
CA LEU A 51 -12.91 -7.32 -5.55
C LEU A 51 -12.47 -6.66 -4.24
N TYR A 52 -13.16 -5.61 -3.80
CA TYR A 52 -12.79 -4.86 -2.60
C TYR A 52 -12.85 -5.73 -1.35
N LYS A 53 -13.85 -6.61 -1.24
CA LYS A 53 -13.92 -7.60 -0.16
C LYS A 53 -12.69 -8.51 -0.12
N GLN A 54 -12.30 -9.09 -1.26
CA GLN A 54 -11.14 -9.98 -1.33
C GLN A 54 -9.83 -9.23 -1.01
N MET A 55 -9.67 -8.03 -1.56
CA MET A 55 -8.49 -7.18 -1.36
C MET A 55 -8.39 -6.66 0.08
N ALA A 56 -9.50 -6.28 0.71
CA ALA A 56 -9.54 -5.83 2.10
C ALA A 56 -9.11 -6.91 3.09
N ALA A 57 -9.33 -8.19 2.77
CA ALA A 57 -8.88 -9.33 3.57
C ALA A 57 -7.36 -9.59 3.46
N CYS A 58 -6.68 -9.04 2.46
CA CYS A 58 -5.24 -9.23 2.29
C CYS A 58 -4.44 -8.56 3.41
N THR A 59 -3.24 -9.06 3.69
CA THR A 59 -2.40 -8.59 4.82
C THR A 59 -1.35 -7.55 4.43
N SER A 60 -1.59 -6.78 3.36
CA SER A 60 -0.68 -5.72 2.94
C SER A 60 -0.38 -4.72 4.07
N GLY A 61 0.89 -4.40 4.28
CA GLY A 61 1.28 -3.51 5.37
C GLY A 61 1.45 -4.19 6.74
N VAL A 62 0.96 -5.42 6.93
CA VAL A 62 1.02 -6.11 8.22
C VAL A 62 2.38 -6.78 8.41
N THR A 63 2.94 -6.68 9.62
CA THR A 63 4.21 -7.31 9.99
C THR A 63 4.16 -8.00 11.34
N LEU A 64 5.03 -9.00 11.54
CA LEU A 64 5.41 -9.51 12.86
C LEU A 64 6.74 -8.87 13.28
N GLU A 65 6.81 -8.21 14.44
CA GLU A 65 8.02 -7.52 14.91
C GLU A 65 8.44 -8.00 16.32
N PHE A 66 9.70 -8.45 16.46
CA PHE A 66 10.20 -8.99 17.73
C PHE A 66 11.71 -8.86 17.92
N ILE A 67 12.15 -9.07 19.17
CA ILE A 67 13.55 -9.25 19.57
C ILE A 67 13.76 -10.71 19.98
N THR A 68 14.85 -11.32 19.53
CA THR A 68 15.26 -12.65 19.95
C THR A 68 16.77 -12.84 19.90
N ASP A 69 17.29 -13.73 20.73
CA ASP A 69 18.68 -14.23 20.73
C ASP A 69 18.83 -15.56 19.97
N ALA A 70 17.74 -16.06 19.37
CA ALA A 70 17.70 -17.34 18.68
C ALA A 70 18.57 -17.37 17.41
N SER A 71 18.98 -18.58 17.01
CA SER A 71 19.55 -18.82 15.66
C SER A 71 18.52 -19.33 14.67
N LEU A 72 17.38 -19.82 15.15
CA LEU A 72 16.30 -20.32 14.34
C LEU A 72 14.97 -19.88 14.93
N VAL A 73 14.12 -19.33 14.07
CA VAL A 73 12.72 -18.99 14.38
C VAL A 73 11.83 -19.77 13.42
N ALA A 74 10.72 -20.27 13.94
CA ALA A 74 9.65 -20.92 13.19
C ALA A 74 8.35 -20.14 13.39
N ILE A 75 7.60 -19.90 12.32
CA ILE A 75 6.34 -19.16 12.36
C ILE A 75 5.27 -19.97 11.63
N ASP A 76 4.17 -20.23 12.32
CA ASP A 76 3.00 -20.88 11.75
C ASP A 76 2.19 -19.86 10.93
N LEU A 77 1.99 -20.14 9.65
CA LEU A 77 1.23 -19.33 8.70
C LEU A 77 0.13 -20.16 8.01
N ARG A 78 -1.00 -19.52 7.68
CA ARG A 78 -2.06 -20.11 6.87
C ARG A 78 -2.55 -19.06 5.88
N PHE A 79 -2.39 -19.34 4.59
CA PHE A 79 -2.79 -18.40 3.53
C PHE A 79 -4.25 -18.62 3.14
N GLY A 80 -4.99 -17.54 2.89
CA GLY A 80 -6.33 -17.60 2.33
C GLY A 80 -6.36 -18.06 0.88
N GLU A 81 -7.52 -17.98 0.23
CA GLU A 81 -7.62 -18.17 -1.23
C GLU A 81 -6.91 -17.04 -1.96
N GLU A 82 -6.36 -17.33 -3.15
CA GLU A 82 -5.75 -16.29 -3.97
C GLU A 82 -6.87 -15.41 -4.56
N PRO A 83 -6.87 -14.10 -4.31
CA PRO A 83 -7.89 -13.23 -4.88
C PRO A 83 -7.86 -13.17 -6.40
N ALA A 84 -9.03 -12.94 -7.01
CA ALA A 84 -9.14 -12.82 -8.48
C ALA A 84 -8.30 -11.66 -9.05
N GLY A 85 -8.27 -10.52 -8.35
CA GLY A 85 -7.43 -9.37 -8.73
C GLY A 85 -5.93 -9.68 -8.72
N THR A 86 -5.48 -10.53 -7.79
CA THR A 86 -4.09 -10.99 -7.69
C THR A 86 -3.75 -11.91 -8.86
N ILE A 87 -4.61 -12.88 -9.16
CA ILE A 87 -4.45 -13.81 -10.29
C ILE A 87 -4.31 -13.02 -11.60
N ARG A 88 -5.24 -12.09 -11.85
CA ARG A 88 -5.24 -11.27 -13.07
C ARG A 88 -3.98 -10.41 -13.21
N SER A 89 -3.52 -9.80 -12.12
CA SER A 89 -2.31 -8.97 -12.15
C SER A 89 -1.06 -9.79 -12.46
N ARG A 90 -0.98 -11.02 -11.93
CA ARG A 90 0.08 -11.96 -12.27
C ARG A 90 0.05 -12.35 -13.74
N GLU A 91 -1.11 -12.67 -14.30
CA GLU A 91 -1.28 -13.02 -15.71
C GLU A 91 -0.86 -11.87 -16.64
N LEU A 92 -1.19 -10.63 -16.28
CA LEU A 92 -0.79 -9.44 -17.04
C LEU A 92 0.74 -9.26 -17.08
N VAL A 93 1.41 -9.39 -15.93
CA VAL A 93 2.87 -9.30 -15.86
C VAL A 93 3.54 -10.43 -16.65
N GLN A 94 3.03 -11.66 -16.52
CA GLN A 94 3.54 -12.80 -17.28
C GLN A 94 3.42 -12.56 -18.80
N SER A 95 2.26 -12.06 -19.23
CA SER A 95 2.02 -11.71 -20.64
C SER A 95 2.97 -10.62 -21.14
N HIS A 96 3.23 -9.57 -20.34
CA HIS A 96 4.17 -8.51 -20.70
C HIS A 96 5.61 -9.02 -20.80
N ASP A 97 6.04 -9.85 -19.84
CA ASP A 97 7.39 -10.44 -19.86
C ASP A 97 7.60 -11.36 -21.06
N GLU A 98 6.58 -12.12 -21.47
CA GLU A 98 6.61 -12.94 -22.69
C GLU A 98 6.74 -12.08 -23.95
N GLN A 99 5.95 -11.00 -24.05
CA GLN A 99 6.04 -10.06 -25.16
C GLN A 99 7.41 -9.39 -25.24
N ARG A 100 7.98 -8.96 -24.11
CA ARG A 100 9.31 -8.36 -24.04
C ARG A 100 10.40 -9.33 -24.50
N LYS A 101 10.32 -10.60 -24.09
CA LYS A 101 11.25 -11.65 -24.54
C LYS A 101 11.16 -11.89 -26.04
N GLN A 102 9.96 -11.92 -26.60
CA GLN A 102 9.76 -12.11 -28.03
C GLN A 102 10.35 -10.95 -28.84
N GLN A 103 10.13 -9.70 -28.42
CA GLN A 103 10.70 -8.52 -29.07
C GLN A 103 12.23 -8.52 -29.09
N VAL A 104 12.89 -8.98 -28.02
CA VAL A 104 14.35 -9.11 -27.96
C VAL A 104 14.86 -10.17 -28.95
N LEU A 105 14.15 -11.30 -29.07
CA LEU A 105 14.50 -12.37 -30.02
C LEU A 105 14.34 -11.93 -31.48
N ASP A 106 13.28 -11.19 -31.79
CA ASP A 106 13.01 -10.67 -33.14
C ASP A 106 14.00 -9.54 -33.52
N GLY A 107 14.36 -8.69 -32.56
CA GLY A 107 15.40 -7.66 -32.72
C GLY A 107 16.81 -8.25 -32.93
N ALA A 108 17.14 -9.36 -32.27
CA ALA A 108 18.40 -10.06 -32.48
C ALA A 108 18.47 -10.76 -33.86
N SER A 109 17.33 -11.24 -34.38
CA SER A 109 17.25 -11.94 -35.67
C SER A 109 17.26 -10.99 -36.88
N SER A 110 16.96 -9.71 -36.71
CA SER A 110 16.93 -8.69 -37.77
C SER A 110 18.27 -7.96 -37.99
N THR A 111 19.31 -8.28 -37.22
CA THR A 111 20.65 -7.67 -37.34
C THR A 111 21.70 -8.56 -38.02
N SER A 112 21.30 -9.72 -38.58
CA SER A 112 22.20 -10.55 -39.40
C SER A 112 22.12 -10.17 -40.88
N ASP A 113 22.56 -8.97 -41.25
CA ASP A 113 23.06 -8.71 -42.60
C ASP A 113 24.11 -7.56 -42.63
N ALA A 114 25.26 -7.91 -43.22
CA ALA A 114 26.39 -7.09 -43.71
C ALA A 114 27.52 -6.57 -42.78
N SER A 115 28.62 -7.35 -42.79
CA SER A 115 30.04 -6.96 -42.94
C SER A 115 30.82 -6.17 -41.85
N ASN A 116 31.73 -6.90 -41.20
CA ASN A 116 33.16 -6.61 -40.96
C ASN A 116 33.64 -5.12 -40.87
N VAL A 117 33.78 -4.60 -39.64
CA VAL A 117 34.82 -3.60 -39.30
C VAL A 117 35.36 -3.90 -37.89
N SER A 118 36.66 -4.12 -37.81
CA SER A 118 37.41 -4.15 -36.55
C SER A 118 37.55 -2.74 -35.99
N SER A 119 37.17 -2.50 -34.74
CA SER A 119 37.93 -1.62 -33.83
C SER A 119 37.36 -1.67 -32.41
N THR A 120 38.29 -1.66 -31.47
CA THR A 120 38.17 -1.70 -30.02
C THR A 120 37.40 -0.53 -29.41
N SER A 121 36.46 -0.79 -28.50
CA SER A 121 36.31 0.00 -27.26
C SER A 121 35.31 -0.61 -26.29
N ASN A 122 35.74 -0.67 -25.03
CA ASN A 122 35.02 -1.03 -23.81
C ASN A 122 33.53 -0.65 -23.78
N ALA A 123 32.67 -1.64 -23.54
CA ALA A 123 31.35 -1.45 -22.96
C ALA A 123 31.21 -2.40 -21.76
N SER A 124 30.95 -1.79 -20.62
CA SER A 124 30.75 -2.37 -19.31
C SER A 124 29.68 -3.46 -19.32
N ASN A 125 30.07 -4.64 -18.80
CA ASN A 125 29.17 -5.69 -18.33
C ASN A 125 28.13 -5.11 -17.35
N THR A 126 26.90 -4.89 -17.82
CA THR A 126 25.73 -4.95 -16.95
C THR A 126 25.21 -6.37 -17.01
N ASN A 127 25.37 -7.07 -15.89
CA ASN A 127 24.94 -8.45 -15.68
C ASN A 127 23.46 -8.62 -16.03
N ASN A 128 23.19 -9.12 -17.23
CA ASN A 128 21.90 -9.70 -17.59
C ASN A 128 21.88 -11.13 -17.06
N ALA A 129 21.79 -11.23 -15.73
CA ALA A 129 21.75 -12.49 -14.99
C ALA A 129 20.44 -12.60 -14.21
N ASP A 130 19.32 -12.20 -14.81
CA ASP A 130 18.01 -12.69 -14.39
C ASP A 130 17.79 -14.07 -15.02
N ALA A 131 18.47 -15.04 -14.41
CA ALA A 131 18.32 -16.45 -14.73
C ALA A 131 16.86 -16.86 -14.52
N VAL A 132 16.31 -17.48 -15.56
CA VAL A 132 15.07 -18.28 -15.64
C VAL A 132 14.66 -18.86 -14.28
N GLY A 133 13.82 -18.12 -13.55
CA GLY A 133 13.16 -18.54 -12.33
C GLY A 133 11.72 -18.04 -12.37
N THR A 134 10.78 -18.83 -11.85
CA THR A 134 9.39 -18.40 -11.67
C THR A 134 9.40 -17.07 -10.92
N GLN A 135 8.91 -16.01 -11.56
CA GLN A 135 8.86 -14.68 -10.95
C GLN A 135 8.02 -14.74 -9.68
N VAL A 136 8.58 -14.26 -8.57
CA VAL A 136 7.90 -14.23 -7.27
C VAL A 136 7.03 -12.98 -7.25
N PHE A 137 5.72 -13.17 -7.11
CA PHE A 137 4.72 -12.10 -7.20
C PHE A 137 4.31 -11.52 -5.84
N ASP A 138 4.40 -12.34 -4.81
CA ASP A 138 4.10 -12.00 -3.42
C ASP A 138 4.65 -13.10 -2.51
N GLY A 139 4.64 -12.88 -1.19
CA GLY A 139 5.03 -13.91 -0.23
C GLY A 139 5.34 -13.35 1.14
N VAL A 140 6.22 -14.03 1.87
CA VAL A 140 6.63 -13.60 3.21
C VAL A 140 8.06 -13.10 3.13
N SER A 141 8.33 -11.89 3.60
CA SER A 141 9.65 -11.28 3.54
C SER A 141 10.17 -11.02 4.95
N TYR A 142 11.48 -10.84 5.13
CA TYR A 142 12.00 -10.53 6.45
C TYR A 142 13.24 -9.63 6.46
N GLU A 143 13.37 -8.93 7.57
CA GLU A 143 14.48 -8.07 7.94
C GLU A 143 15.09 -8.53 9.25
N VAL A 144 16.42 -8.39 9.35
CA VAL A 144 17.16 -8.55 10.61
C VAL A 144 17.94 -7.28 10.86
N ASN A 145 17.69 -6.63 12.00
CA ASN A 145 18.27 -5.35 12.40
C ASN A 145 18.11 -4.26 11.33
N GLY A 146 16.91 -4.18 10.73
CA GLY A 146 16.56 -3.20 9.69
C GLY A 146 17.25 -3.44 8.35
N LYS A 147 17.86 -4.62 8.14
CA LYS A 147 18.44 -5.02 6.85
C LYS A 147 17.61 -6.15 6.26
N HIS A 148 17.08 -5.93 5.06
CA HIS A 148 16.33 -6.94 4.32
C HIS A 148 17.21 -8.16 4.03
N LYS A 149 16.63 -9.36 4.21
CA LYS A 149 17.33 -10.64 4.07
C LYS A 149 16.80 -11.52 2.95
N GLY A 150 15.63 -11.21 2.41
CA GLY A 150 15.01 -11.94 1.31
C GLY A 150 13.60 -12.41 1.65
N MET A 151 13.03 -13.19 0.75
CA MET A 151 11.73 -13.81 0.90
C MET A 151 11.87 -15.24 1.44
N LEU A 152 10.93 -15.64 2.29
CA LEU A 152 10.76 -17.00 2.77
C LEU A 152 9.89 -17.75 1.76
N PHE A 153 10.43 -18.83 1.21
CA PHE A 153 9.68 -19.71 0.33
C PHE A 153 8.72 -20.54 1.18
N ALA A 154 7.45 -20.13 1.18
CA ALA A 154 6.35 -20.92 1.70
C ALA A 154 5.54 -21.46 0.51
N SER A 155 5.11 -22.72 0.58
CA SER A 155 4.11 -23.21 -0.37
C SER A 155 2.83 -22.39 -0.16
N LEU A 156 2.48 -21.54 -1.13
CA LEU A 156 1.28 -20.69 -1.10
C LEU A 156 0.01 -21.50 -1.43
N GLN A 157 -0.13 -22.68 -0.82
CA GLN A 157 -1.28 -23.54 -0.99
C GLN A 157 -2.45 -23.05 -0.14
N ASP A 158 -3.60 -22.90 -0.79
CA ASP A 158 -4.84 -22.39 -0.22
C ASP A 158 -5.24 -23.14 1.04
N LYS A 159 -5.47 -22.39 2.12
CA LYS A 159 -5.97 -22.87 3.41
C LYS A 159 -5.09 -23.94 4.07
N GLN A 160 -3.88 -24.19 3.56
CA GLN A 160 -2.94 -25.09 4.20
C GLN A 160 -2.12 -24.38 5.26
N THR A 161 -1.93 -25.05 6.39
CA THR A 161 -0.95 -24.64 7.38
C THR A 161 0.43 -24.89 6.81
N THR A 162 1.26 -23.86 6.83
CA THR A 162 2.67 -23.93 6.52
C THR A 162 3.47 -23.34 7.67
N GLN A 163 4.71 -23.79 7.82
CA GLN A 163 5.64 -23.23 8.79
C GLN A 163 6.83 -22.67 8.02
N VAL A 164 7.11 -21.39 8.24
CA VAL A 164 8.31 -20.75 7.68
C VAL A 164 9.41 -20.75 8.72
N HIS A 165 10.64 -20.99 8.28
CA HIS A 165 11.82 -21.03 9.13
C HIS A 165 12.79 -19.91 8.76
N ILE A 166 13.23 -19.15 9.76
CA ILE A 166 14.18 -18.04 9.60
C ILE A 166 15.48 -18.43 10.30
N ALA A 167 16.55 -18.59 9.52
CA ALA A 167 17.89 -18.71 10.06
C ALA A 167 18.46 -17.32 10.39
N LEU A 168 18.78 -17.11 11.67
CA LEU A 168 19.33 -15.86 12.17
C LEU A 168 20.86 -15.97 12.30
N PRO A 169 21.59 -14.86 12.04
CA PRO A 169 23.04 -14.87 12.08
C PRO A 169 23.54 -15.23 13.48
N THR A 170 24.41 -16.24 13.55
CA THR A 170 25.19 -16.55 14.75
C THR A 170 26.47 -15.71 14.78
N SER A 171 26.88 -15.25 15.96
CA SER A 171 28.20 -14.65 16.14
C SER A 171 29.28 -15.64 15.69
N SER A 172 30.20 -15.18 14.84
CA SER A 172 31.26 -15.99 14.21
C SER A 172 32.42 -16.31 15.16
N VAL A 173 32.12 -16.94 16.29
CA VAL A 173 33.16 -17.39 17.23
C VAL A 173 33.26 -18.91 17.14
N SER A 174 34.48 -19.40 16.92
CA SER A 174 34.79 -20.78 16.52
C SER A 174 34.77 -21.80 17.67
N GLU A 175 34.36 -21.43 18.88
CA GLU A 175 34.25 -22.38 20.00
C GLU A 175 33.04 -22.05 20.89
N PRO A 176 32.28 -23.06 21.35
CA PRO A 176 31.18 -22.85 22.28
C PRO A 176 31.74 -22.57 23.67
N ALA A 177 31.95 -21.30 24.02
CA ALA A 177 32.04 -20.93 25.42
C ALA A 177 30.67 -21.19 26.06
N LEU A 178 30.66 -21.94 27.16
CA LEU A 178 29.48 -22.46 27.88
C LEU A 178 28.48 -21.37 28.36
N PHE A 179 28.80 -20.08 28.16
CA PHE A 179 28.04 -18.92 28.63
C PHE A 179 28.00 -17.74 27.63
N GLU A 180 28.30 -17.95 26.35
CA GLU A 180 28.13 -16.88 25.36
C GLU A 180 26.64 -16.61 25.09
N LEU A 181 26.10 -15.64 25.83
CA LEU A 181 24.81 -15.02 25.55
C LEU A 181 24.83 -14.47 24.12
N ARG A 182 24.03 -15.07 23.23
CA ARG A 182 23.87 -14.57 21.86
C ARG A 182 23.33 -13.15 21.92
N LYS A 183 23.89 -12.27 21.10
CA LYS A 183 23.42 -10.89 21.05
C LYS A 183 22.01 -10.85 20.46
N PRO A 184 21.01 -10.26 21.14
CA PRO A 184 19.66 -10.15 20.61
C PRO A 184 19.63 -9.37 19.30
N VAL A 185 18.80 -9.82 18.37
CA VAL A 185 18.53 -9.19 17.09
C VAL A 185 17.06 -8.79 17.00
N ARG A 186 16.79 -7.71 16.27
CA ARG A 186 15.44 -7.31 15.89
C ARG A 186 15.06 -8.02 14.59
N VAL A 187 13.92 -8.68 14.58
CA VAL A 187 13.36 -9.36 13.42
C VAL A 187 12.04 -8.69 13.06
N LYS A 188 11.86 -8.42 11.77
CA LYS A 188 10.60 -7.98 11.20
C LYS A 188 10.25 -8.92 10.06
N VAL A 189 9.06 -9.49 10.10
CA VAL A 189 8.53 -10.38 9.06
C VAL A 189 7.34 -9.69 8.41
N PHE A 190 7.40 -9.48 7.10
CA PHE A 190 6.34 -8.88 6.31
C PHE A 190 5.41 -9.97 5.82
N LEU A 191 4.11 -9.80 6.08
CA LEU A 191 3.09 -10.69 5.56
C LEU A 191 2.79 -10.37 4.08
N PRO A 192 2.19 -11.30 3.33
CA PRO A 192 1.85 -11.10 1.92
C PRO A 192 0.95 -9.88 1.70
N ALA A 193 1.15 -9.20 0.58
CA ALA A 193 0.42 -8.00 0.20
C ALA A 193 -0.89 -8.29 -0.55
N LEU A 194 -0.90 -9.37 -1.32
CA LEU A 194 -1.92 -9.73 -2.30
C LEU A 194 -2.72 -10.96 -1.89
N ARG A 195 -2.58 -11.37 -0.63
CA ARG A 195 -3.30 -12.50 -0.04
C ARG A 195 -3.54 -12.28 1.45
N SER A 196 -4.57 -12.91 2.00
CA SER A 196 -4.73 -12.98 3.46
C SER A 196 -3.74 -13.98 4.05
N CYS A 197 -3.26 -13.69 5.25
CA CYS A 197 -2.32 -14.54 5.97
C CYS A 197 -2.68 -14.56 7.46
N GLU A 198 -3.10 -15.72 7.92
CA GLU A 198 -3.33 -15.97 9.33
C GLU A 198 -2.04 -16.46 9.98
N VAL A 199 -1.87 -16.13 11.26
CA VAL A 199 -0.70 -16.47 12.06
C VAL A 199 -1.16 -17.18 13.33
N ARG A 200 -0.33 -18.04 13.92
CA ARG A 200 -0.69 -18.73 15.17
C ARG A 200 0.41 -18.66 16.23
N THR A 201 1.57 -19.22 15.91
CA THR A 201 2.66 -19.38 16.87
C THR A 201 3.95 -18.85 16.28
N ILE A 202 4.73 -18.14 17.09
CA ILE A 202 6.16 -17.91 16.87
C ILE A 202 6.91 -18.79 17.87
N ALA A 203 7.81 -19.61 17.35
CA ALA A 203 8.67 -20.46 18.17
C ALA A 203 10.13 -20.17 17.83
N CYS A 204 11.03 -20.19 18.81
CA CYS A 204 12.46 -20.05 18.54
C CYS A 204 13.32 -20.88 19.49
N ASN A 205 14.54 -21.20 19.05
CA ASN A 205 15.50 -22.01 19.82
C ASN A 205 16.43 -21.19 20.72
N GLY A 206 16.01 -19.98 21.07
CA GLY A 206 16.73 -19.04 21.94
C GLY A 206 16.12 -18.99 23.34
N THR A 207 16.64 -18.09 24.17
CA THR A 207 16.11 -17.83 25.52
C THR A 207 15.24 -16.58 25.59
N GLN A 208 15.29 -15.72 24.57
CA GLN A 208 14.52 -14.49 24.48
C GLN A 208 13.62 -14.48 23.24
N LEU A 209 12.35 -14.13 23.44
CA LEU A 209 11.39 -13.84 22.38
C LEU A 209 10.40 -12.79 22.90
N GLU A 210 10.59 -11.54 22.48
CA GLU A 210 9.83 -10.40 23.00
C GLU A 210 9.22 -9.59 21.86
N PRO A 211 7.93 -9.23 21.91
CA PRO A 211 7.33 -8.37 20.90
C PRO A 211 7.91 -6.96 20.96
N LEU A 212 8.05 -6.32 19.79
CA LEU A 212 8.40 -4.91 19.74
C LEU A 212 7.19 -4.03 20.10
N ALA A 213 7.45 -2.91 20.75
CA ALA A 213 6.39 -1.95 21.07
C ALA A 213 5.82 -1.32 19.79
N LYS A 214 4.48 -1.21 19.73
CA LYS A 214 3.79 -0.51 18.64
C LYS A 214 4.21 0.95 18.59
N LYS A 215 4.42 1.47 17.38
CA LYS A 215 4.75 2.86 17.13
C LYS A 215 3.49 3.63 16.74
N GLU A 216 3.63 4.93 16.71
CA GLU A 216 2.61 5.80 16.12
C GLU A 216 2.42 5.48 14.63
N GLN A 217 1.24 5.79 14.09
CA GLN A 217 0.79 5.22 12.82
C GLN A 217 0.97 6.19 11.65
N LEU A 218 1.45 5.66 10.52
CA LEU A 218 1.28 6.21 9.18
C LEU A 218 0.04 5.54 8.56
N LEU A 219 -1.01 6.32 8.30
CA LEU A 219 -2.18 5.83 7.55
C LEU A 219 -1.97 6.10 6.07
N VAL A 220 -2.08 5.06 5.24
CA VAL A 220 -2.03 5.20 3.78
C VAL A 220 -3.34 4.72 3.18
N LEU A 221 -4.07 5.64 2.53
CA LEU A 221 -5.32 5.39 1.82
C LEU A 221 -5.00 5.33 0.32
N GLY A 222 -5.31 4.23 -0.36
CA GLY A 222 -4.94 4.14 -1.77
C GLY A 222 -5.54 2.96 -2.52
N ASP A 223 -5.00 2.72 -3.69
CA ASP A 223 -5.45 1.69 -4.63
C ASP A 223 -4.50 0.47 -4.70
N SER A 224 -4.47 -0.23 -5.84
CA SER A 224 -3.61 -1.39 -6.11
C SER A 224 -2.12 -1.08 -5.91
N ILE A 225 -1.66 0.11 -6.33
CA ILE A 225 -0.26 0.53 -6.20
C ILE A 225 0.08 0.67 -4.72
N THR A 226 -0.84 1.22 -3.92
CA THR A 226 -0.68 1.32 -2.47
C THR A 226 -0.73 -0.04 -1.79
N GLN A 227 -1.63 -0.92 -2.23
CA GLN A 227 -1.71 -2.29 -1.72
C GLN A 227 -0.43 -3.09 -1.99
N GLY A 228 0.34 -2.75 -3.03
CA GLY A 228 1.59 -3.42 -3.39
C GLY A 228 1.44 -4.44 -4.51
N PHE A 229 0.47 -4.23 -5.42
CA PHE A 229 0.32 -5.04 -6.62
C PHE A 229 1.65 -5.14 -7.36
N VAL A 230 2.06 -6.37 -7.67
CA VAL A 230 3.22 -6.72 -8.49
C VAL A 230 4.55 -6.09 -8.05
N CYS A 231 4.66 -5.69 -6.77
CA CYS A 231 5.92 -5.28 -6.16
C CYS A 231 6.91 -6.45 -6.00
N GLY A 232 6.40 -7.68 -6.05
CA GLY A 232 7.12 -8.96 -5.89
C GLY A 232 7.43 -9.30 -4.44
N ASP A 233 8.09 -8.38 -3.74
CA ASP A 233 8.51 -8.55 -2.35
C ASP A 233 7.82 -7.51 -1.46
N PRO A 234 6.98 -7.93 -0.49
CA PRO A 234 6.19 -6.98 0.31
C PRO A 234 7.05 -6.01 1.12
N ALA A 235 8.31 -6.34 1.44
CA ALA A 235 9.22 -5.40 2.11
C ALA A 235 9.56 -4.17 1.24
N TYR A 236 9.42 -4.28 -0.08
CA TYR A 236 9.68 -3.21 -1.04
C TYR A 236 8.42 -2.45 -1.45
N ALA A 237 7.24 -2.80 -0.96
CA ALA A 237 6.05 -1.97 -1.21
C ALA A 237 6.34 -0.53 -0.73
N TRP A 238 6.01 0.45 -1.56
CA TRP A 238 6.44 1.84 -1.35
C TRP A 238 5.98 2.38 0.02
N ALA A 239 4.78 1.99 0.47
CA ALA A 239 4.21 2.41 1.75
C ALA A 239 5.05 1.91 2.94
N HIS A 240 5.60 0.69 2.87
CA HIS A 240 6.50 0.15 3.89
C HIS A 240 7.81 0.94 3.95
N GLN A 241 8.36 1.26 2.79
CA GLN A 241 9.59 2.05 2.71
C GLN A 241 9.40 3.47 3.28
N VAL A 242 8.25 4.12 3.01
CA VAL A 242 7.92 5.43 3.61
C VAL A 242 7.73 5.32 5.13
N ALA A 243 7.05 4.27 5.61
CA ALA A 243 6.90 4.01 7.05
C ALA A 243 8.26 3.82 7.74
N GLN A 244 9.18 3.09 7.11
CA GLN A 244 10.54 2.91 7.60
C GLN A 244 11.31 4.24 7.71
N LYS A 245 11.18 5.11 6.70
CA LYS A 245 11.81 6.45 6.68
C LYS A 245 11.25 7.38 7.75
N THR A 246 9.94 7.34 7.97
CA THR A 246 9.23 8.15 8.99
C THR A 246 9.29 7.54 10.38
N LYS A 247 9.76 6.29 10.53
CA LYS A 247 9.81 5.52 11.79
C LYS A 247 8.43 5.31 12.41
N LEU A 248 7.40 5.29 11.59
CA LEU A 248 6.02 5.00 11.97
C LEU A 248 5.69 3.53 11.66
N ASP A 249 4.68 3.01 12.34
CA ASP A 249 4.06 1.75 11.93
C ASP A 249 3.05 2.03 10.81
N LEU A 250 3.04 1.18 9.79
CA LEU A 250 2.19 1.36 8.62
C LEU A 250 0.80 0.75 8.87
N LEU A 251 -0.25 1.55 8.75
CA LEU A 251 -1.59 1.05 8.44
C LEU A 251 -1.87 1.29 6.96
N ASN A 252 -1.69 0.23 6.16
CA ASN A 252 -1.98 0.26 4.73
C ASN A 252 -3.46 -0.06 4.50
N GLN A 253 -4.24 0.91 4.04
CA GLN A 253 -5.63 0.74 3.61
C GLN A 253 -5.77 0.85 2.09
N GLY A 254 -4.75 0.43 1.34
CA GLY A 254 -4.80 0.26 -0.11
C GLY A 254 -5.68 -0.94 -0.52
N ILE A 255 -6.49 -0.75 -1.57
CA ILE A 255 -7.35 -1.79 -2.16
C ILE A 255 -7.27 -1.71 -3.69
N GLY A 256 -6.95 -2.82 -4.36
CA GLY A 256 -6.97 -2.92 -5.81
C GLY A 256 -8.32 -2.49 -6.41
N GLY A 257 -8.28 -1.60 -7.42
CA GLY A 257 -9.48 -1.05 -8.05
C GLY A 257 -10.17 0.06 -7.26
N GLN A 258 -9.67 0.48 -6.11
CA GLN A 258 -10.34 1.48 -5.27
C GLN A 258 -10.37 2.87 -5.88
N VAL A 259 -11.51 3.55 -5.74
CA VAL A 259 -11.64 5.01 -5.90
C VAL A 259 -12.08 5.70 -4.63
N PHE A 260 -12.23 7.02 -4.69
CA PHE A 260 -12.76 7.81 -3.58
C PHE A 260 -14.14 7.31 -3.19
N LEU A 261 -14.21 6.73 -1.99
CA LEU A 261 -15.41 6.21 -1.37
C LEU A 261 -15.52 6.85 0.02
N PRO A 262 -16.26 7.96 0.18
CA PRO A 262 -16.36 8.67 1.47
C PRO A 262 -16.85 7.79 2.62
N GLU A 263 -17.68 6.79 2.31
CA GLU A 263 -18.21 5.83 3.26
C GLU A 263 -17.13 4.86 3.78
N SER A 264 -15.96 4.78 3.15
CA SER A 264 -14.85 3.94 3.63
C SER A 264 -14.26 4.39 4.98
N PHE A 265 -14.69 5.54 5.51
CA PHE A 265 -14.30 6.03 6.84
C PHE A 265 -15.24 5.60 7.97
N GLN A 266 -16.31 4.84 7.69
CA GLN A 266 -17.24 4.39 8.72
C GLN A 266 -16.52 3.64 9.85
N GLY A 267 -16.95 3.87 11.09
CA GLY A 267 -16.37 3.26 12.29
C GLY A 267 -15.30 4.12 12.99
N PHE A 268 -14.53 4.95 12.27
CA PHE A 268 -13.43 5.71 12.88
C PHE A 268 -13.86 6.69 13.98
N SER A 269 -15.03 7.31 13.86
CA SER A 269 -15.58 8.19 14.89
C SER A 269 -15.92 7.46 16.19
N ALA A 270 -16.17 6.14 16.13
CA ALA A 270 -16.31 5.27 17.30
C ALA A 270 -14.96 4.72 17.82
N HIS A 271 -13.85 5.03 17.13
CA HIS A 271 -12.50 4.57 17.47
C HIS A 271 -11.53 5.76 17.75
N PRO A 272 -11.85 6.66 18.70
CA PRO A 272 -11.13 7.92 18.91
C PRO A 272 -9.68 7.76 19.39
N LYS A 273 -9.28 6.55 19.82
CA LYS A 273 -7.90 6.25 20.22
C LYS A 273 -6.98 6.06 19.02
N PHE A 274 -7.52 5.82 17.82
CA PHE A 274 -6.73 5.75 16.61
C PHE A 274 -6.57 7.17 16.03
N VAL A 275 -5.36 7.71 16.20
CA VAL A 275 -4.96 8.99 15.62
C VAL A 275 -3.67 8.76 14.86
N PRO A 276 -3.69 8.78 13.51
CA PRO A 276 -2.46 8.69 12.73
C PRO A 276 -1.63 9.97 12.92
N GLN A 277 -0.31 9.85 12.83
CA GLN A 277 0.59 11.01 12.87
C GLN A 277 0.79 11.63 11.49
N VAL A 278 0.66 10.81 10.44
CA VAL A 278 0.72 11.23 9.04
C VAL A 278 -0.31 10.44 8.25
N ILE A 279 -0.98 11.10 7.31
CA ILE A 279 -1.88 10.46 6.35
C ILE A 279 -1.30 10.66 4.94
N VAL A 280 -1.32 9.62 4.12
CA VAL A 280 -1.07 9.71 2.68
C VAL A 280 -2.30 9.22 1.93
N VAL A 281 -2.74 9.96 0.92
CA VAL A 281 -3.87 9.60 0.04
C VAL A 281 -3.34 9.47 -1.39
N ALA A 282 -3.45 8.27 -1.98
CA ALA A 282 -2.99 7.96 -3.33
C ALA A 282 -4.08 7.17 -4.07
N LEU A 283 -5.10 7.89 -4.53
CA LEU A 283 -6.28 7.36 -5.23
C LEU A 283 -6.54 8.16 -6.52
N GLY A 284 -7.25 7.53 -7.45
CA GLY A 284 -7.85 8.22 -8.61
C GLY A 284 -7.51 7.58 -9.95
N VAL A 285 -6.47 6.74 -10.03
CA VAL A 285 -6.08 6.07 -11.28
C VAL A 285 -7.19 5.18 -11.82
N ASN A 286 -7.95 4.51 -10.95
CA ASN A 286 -9.01 3.58 -11.34
C ASN A 286 -10.19 4.24 -12.08
N TYR A 287 -10.36 5.57 -12.00
CA TYR A 287 -11.36 6.22 -12.85
C TYR A 287 -11.07 6.06 -14.34
N ARG A 288 -9.84 5.71 -14.75
CA ARG A 288 -9.47 5.43 -16.14
C ARG A 288 -10.33 4.35 -16.79
N TYR A 289 -10.71 3.32 -16.03
CA TYR A 289 -11.15 2.05 -16.62
C TYR A 289 -12.64 1.99 -16.96
N GLU A 290 -13.46 2.87 -16.39
CA GLU A 290 -14.92 2.76 -16.50
C GLU A 290 -15.61 4.09 -16.81
N ALA A 291 -16.83 3.98 -17.32
CA ALA A 291 -17.72 5.13 -17.45
C ALA A 291 -18.02 5.71 -16.07
N CYS A 292 -17.84 7.03 -15.91
CA CYS A 292 -18.17 7.72 -14.67
C CYS A 292 -18.70 9.12 -14.97
N VAL A 293 -19.61 9.59 -14.11
CA VAL A 293 -20.23 10.90 -14.26
C VAL A 293 -19.42 11.91 -13.45
N ALA A 294 -18.76 12.85 -14.14
CA ALA A 294 -17.85 13.83 -13.55
C ALA A 294 -18.41 14.55 -12.31
N SER A 295 -19.69 14.95 -12.33
CA SER A 295 -20.32 15.63 -11.20
C SER A 295 -20.46 14.76 -9.95
N HIS A 296 -20.68 13.45 -10.11
CA HIS A 296 -20.72 12.51 -8.98
C HIS A 296 -19.30 12.27 -8.44
N VAL A 297 -18.33 12.06 -9.32
CA VAL A 297 -16.92 11.88 -8.93
C VAL A 297 -16.40 13.09 -8.16
N TYR A 298 -16.66 14.30 -8.65
CA TYR A 298 -16.30 15.54 -7.95
C TYR A 298 -16.97 15.63 -6.56
N ALA A 299 -18.25 15.28 -6.45
CA ALA A 299 -18.96 15.28 -5.17
C ALA A 299 -18.36 14.28 -4.17
N ASP A 300 -18.04 13.06 -4.61
CA ASP A 300 -17.43 12.04 -3.75
C ASP A 300 -16.01 12.41 -3.32
N ILE A 301 -15.18 12.94 -4.22
CA ILE A 301 -13.84 13.46 -3.87
C ILE A 301 -13.95 14.54 -2.78
N ARG A 302 -14.87 15.50 -2.94
CA ARG A 302 -15.10 16.56 -1.94
C ARG A 302 -15.56 16.00 -0.60
N ARG A 303 -16.53 15.08 -0.60
CA ARG A 303 -17.01 14.44 0.65
C ARG A 303 -15.91 13.61 1.31
N PHE A 304 -15.07 12.94 0.53
CA PHE A 304 -13.96 12.15 1.05
C PHE A 304 -13.01 13.02 1.87
N PHE A 305 -12.53 14.13 1.30
CA PHE A 305 -11.62 15.03 2.01
C PHE A 305 -12.31 15.79 3.16
N ALA A 306 -13.59 16.15 3.02
CA ALA A 306 -14.36 16.74 4.12
C ALA A 306 -14.49 15.78 5.33
N THR A 307 -14.78 14.50 5.07
CA THR A 307 -14.85 13.47 6.12
C THR A 307 -13.47 13.24 6.74
N LEU A 308 -12.42 13.15 5.93
CA LEU A 308 -11.04 12.97 6.41
C LEU A 308 -10.60 14.13 7.31
N HIS A 309 -10.86 15.38 6.90
CA HIS A 309 -10.58 16.57 7.72
C HIS A 309 -11.40 16.57 9.02
N THR A 310 -12.66 16.12 8.97
CA THR A 310 -13.51 16.05 10.18
C THR A 310 -12.97 15.06 11.19
N LEU A 311 -12.45 13.91 10.74
CA LEU A 311 -11.88 12.89 11.62
C LEU A 311 -10.53 13.34 12.21
N TRP A 312 -9.68 13.95 11.39
CA TRP A 312 -8.31 14.30 11.78
C TRP A 312 -7.92 15.70 11.28
N PRO A 313 -8.49 16.77 11.86
CA PRO A 313 -8.35 18.14 11.35
C PRO A 313 -6.93 18.70 11.47
N CYS A 314 -6.11 18.13 12.36
CA CYS A 314 -4.75 18.59 12.63
C CYS A 314 -3.67 17.64 12.09
N VAL A 315 -4.03 16.48 11.54
CA VAL A 315 -3.03 15.50 11.08
C VAL A 315 -2.51 15.92 9.70
N PRO A 316 -1.18 16.05 9.51
CA PRO A 316 -0.59 16.30 8.21
C PRO A 316 -1.00 15.24 7.21
N THR A 317 -1.62 15.67 6.11
CA THR A 317 -2.15 14.79 5.07
C THR A 317 -1.50 15.14 3.74
N TYR A 318 -0.86 14.17 3.10
CA TYR A 318 -0.22 14.32 1.79
C TYR A 318 -1.09 13.63 0.74
N VAL A 319 -1.61 14.40 -0.22
CA VAL A 319 -2.57 13.94 -1.21
C VAL A 319 -1.92 13.93 -2.57
N LEU A 320 -1.77 12.75 -3.15
CA LEU A 320 -1.20 12.58 -4.48
C LEU A 320 -2.31 12.73 -5.53
N THR A 321 -2.01 13.45 -6.61
CA THR A 321 -2.68 13.18 -7.90
C THR A 321 -2.27 11.78 -8.39
N PRO A 322 -3.02 11.16 -9.33
CA PRO A 322 -2.61 9.88 -9.91
C PRO A 322 -1.15 9.91 -10.40
N LEU A 323 -0.42 8.82 -10.19
CA LEU A 323 0.94 8.66 -10.67
C LEU A 323 0.97 8.64 -12.21
N TRP A 324 2.17 8.85 -12.77
CA TRP A 324 2.37 8.56 -14.18
C TRP A 324 2.04 7.10 -14.49
N HIS A 325 1.47 6.87 -15.67
CA HIS A 325 1.17 5.56 -16.23
C HIS A 325 1.46 5.61 -17.73
N GLN A 326 1.76 4.45 -18.31
CA GLN A 326 1.90 4.27 -19.75
C GLN A 326 0.55 3.80 -20.33
N ASP A 327 0.18 4.32 -21.50
CA ASP A 327 -0.96 3.77 -22.24
C ASP A 327 -0.63 2.34 -22.67
N GLY A 328 -1.17 1.38 -21.92
CA GLY A 328 -0.99 -0.05 -22.17
C GLY A 328 -2.14 -0.66 -22.98
N PRO A 329 -2.47 -1.95 -22.74
CA PRO A 329 -3.58 -2.61 -23.45
C PRO A 329 -4.96 -2.03 -23.11
N TYR A 330 -5.03 -1.22 -22.06
CA TYR A 330 -6.26 -0.61 -21.55
C TYR A 330 -6.17 0.91 -21.64
N LEU A 331 -6.72 1.45 -22.73
CA LEU A 331 -6.90 2.89 -22.90
C LEU A 331 -7.92 3.43 -21.90
N THR A 332 -7.80 4.72 -21.59
CA THR A 332 -8.81 5.41 -20.79
C THR A 332 -10.19 5.27 -21.45
N HIS A 333 -11.18 4.83 -20.66
CA HIS A 333 -12.54 4.61 -21.14
C HIS A 333 -13.12 5.92 -21.70
N PRO A 334 -13.72 5.94 -22.91
CA PRO A 334 -14.15 7.19 -23.56
C PRO A 334 -15.22 8.00 -22.80
N LYS A 335 -15.95 7.35 -21.89
CA LYS A 335 -16.95 7.98 -21.01
C LYS A 335 -16.43 8.18 -19.57
N SER A 336 -15.13 8.06 -19.36
CA SER A 336 -14.48 8.37 -18.09
C SER A 336 -14.26 9.88 -17.95
N CYS A 337 -14.27 10.37 -16.70
CA CYS A 337 -13.82 11.73 -16.37
C CYS A 337 -12.38 11.78 -15.85
N PHE A 338 -11.56 10.75 -16.08
CA PHE A 338 -10.21 10.62 -15.52
C PHE A 338 -9.34 11.86 -15.73
N GLY A 339 -9.37 12.47 -16.92
CA GLY A 339 -8.60 13.70 -17.22
C GLY A 339 -8.95 14.91 -16.33
N GLN A 340 -10.07 14.87 -15.60
CA GLN A 340 -10.49 15.93 -14.66
C GLN A 340 -10.18 15.59 -13.19
N VAL A 341 -9.79 14.34 -12.90
CA VAL A 341 -9.64 13.85 -11.51
C VAL A 341 -8.58 14.62 -10.74
N SER A 342 -7.42 14.90 -11.35
CA SER A 342 -6.36 15.70 -10.71
C SER A 342 -6.84 17.10 -10.30
N GLU A 343 -7.63 17.75 -11.16
CA GLU A 343 -8.23 19.06 -10.84
C GLU A 343 -9.26 18.94 -9.71
N PHE A 344 -10.11 17.91 -9.74
CA PHE A 344 -11.10 17.67 -8.70
C PHE A 344 -10.45 17.46 -7.32
N ILE A 345 -9.36 16.69 -7.26
CA ILE A 345 -8.58 16.47 -6.04
C ILE A 345 -7.99 17.81 -5.58
N GLN A 346 -7.32 18.55 -6.46
CA GLN A 346 -6.70 19.84 -6.13
C GLN A 346 -7.71 20.84 -5.55
N GLN A 347 -8.88 20.97 -6.18
CA GLN A 347 -9.94 21.88 -5.72
C GLN A 347 -10.50 21.45 -4.35
N ALA A 348 -10.67 20.15 -4.12
CA ALA A 348 -11.18 19.65 -2.84
C ALA A 348 -10.16 19.83 -1.70
N VAL A 349 -8.87 19.59 -1.97
CA VAL A 349 -7.78 19.72 -0.99
C VAL A 349 -7.50 21.18 -0.62
N ALA A 350 -7.65 22.12 -1.55
CA ALA A 350 -7.38 23.55 -1.32
C ALA A 350 -8.22 24.17 -0.19
N ALA A 351 -9.31 23.51 0.24
CA ALA A 351 -10.14 23.95 1.36
C ALA A 351 -9.52 23.67 2.75
N TYR A 352 -8.46 22.87 2.84
CA TYR A 352 -7.95 22.34 4.11
C TYR A 352 -6.44 22.59 4.29
N SER A 353 -6.07 23.37 5.30
CA SER A 353 -4.67 23.76 5.55
C SER A 353 -3.78 22.61 6.02
N ASN A 354 -4.35 21.54 6.59
CA ASN A 354 -3.59 20.35 6.99
C ASN A 354 -3.34 19.37 5.84
N MET A 355 -3.89 19.65 4.65
CA MET A 355 -3.77 18.81 3.47
C MET A 355 -2.85 19.46 2.44
N VAL A 356 -1.94 18.66 1.88
CA VAL A 356 -0.89 19.10 0.98
C VAL A 356 -0.97 18.30 -0.30
N MET A 357 -1.12 19.00 -1.42
CA MET A 357 -1.00 18.38 -2.74
C MET A 357 0.45 17.96 -3.01
N VAL A 358 0.60 16.74 -3.51
CA VAL A 358 1.82 16.19 -4.10
C VAL A 358 1.48 15.80 -5.53
N ASP A 359 2.26 16.29 -6.49
CA ASP A 359 2.03 15.96 -7.89
C ASP A 359 2.57 14.56 -8.20
N GLY A 360 1.66 13.60 -8.39
CA GLY A 360 1.96 12.20 -8.65
C GLY A 360 2.78 11.97 -9.92
N ALA A 361 2.67 12.85 -10.93
CA ALA A 361 3.49 12.79 -12.14
C ALA A 361 4.98 13.02 -11.87
N HIS A 362 5.33 13.67 -10.75
CA HIS A 362 6.71 13.89 -10.32
C HIS A 362 7.17 12.89 -9.23
N VAL A 363 6.32 11.94 -8.84
CA VAL A 363 6.64 10.92 -7.84
C VAL A 363 7.20 9.65 -8.49
N LEU A 364 6.72 9.31 -9.68
CA LEU A 364 7.20 8.19 -10.51
C LEU A 364 7.58 8.73 -11.88
N ASP A 365 8.80 8.44 -12.34
CA ASP A 365 9.29 8.91 -13.63
C ASP A 365 8.54 8.25 -14.78
N GLU A 366 8.51 8.93 -15.94
CA GLU A 366 7.90 8.45 -17.18
C GLU A 366 8.76 7.37 -17.86
N ASP A 367 8.95 6.24 -17.18
CA ASP A 367 9.78 5.13 -17.62
C ASP A 367 9.04 3.79 -17.44
N GLU A 368 8.66 3.17 -18.56
CA GLU A 368 7.98 1.87 -18.59
C GLU A 368 8.78 0.78 -17.85
N ARG A 369 10.12 0.90 -17.77
CA ARG A 369 10.97 -0.06 -17.04
C ARG A 369 10.76 -0.04 -15.53
N LEU A 370 10.05 0.96 -15.01
CA LEU A 370 9.63 1.04 -13.61
C LEU A 370 8.30 0.33 -13.37
N LEU A 371 7.63 -0.16 -14.41
CA LEU A 371 6.33 -0.82 -14.35
C LEU A 371 6.52 -2.33 -14.54
N ALA A 372 5.89 -3.14 -13.69
CA ALA A 372 5.98 -4.60 -13.76
C ALA A 372 5.12 -5.16 -14.90
N ASP A 373 3.98 -4.53 -15.16
CA ASP A 373 3.03 -4.91 -16.21
C ASP A 373 3.20 -4.11 -17.50
N GLY A 374 4.16 -3.17 -17.52
CA GLY A 374 4.43 -2.29 -18.64
C GLY A 374 3.45 -1.13 -18.81
N PHE A 375 2.49 -0.92 -17.90
CA PHE A 375 1.50 0.13 -18.10
C PHE A 375 1.07 0.91 -16.86
N GLU A 376 0.94 0.29 -15.68
CA GLU A 376 0.42 1.01 -14.51
C GLU A 376 1.10 0.64 -13.20
N HIS A 377 1.33 -0.66 -12.96
CA HIS A 377 1.74 -1.09 -11.64
C HIS A 377 3.27 -1.07 -11.49
N PRO A 378 3.82 -0.30 -10.53
CA PRO A 378 5.26 -0.21 -10.34
C PRO A 378 5.87 -1.57 -9.97
N ASN A 379 7.02 -1.89 -10.55
CA ASN A 379 7.86 -2.99 -10.07
C ASN A 379 8.65 -2.57 -8.82
N LYS A 380 9.54 -3.45 -8.32
CA LYS A 380 10.38 -3.16 -7.15
C LYS A 380 11.15 -1.83 -7.26
N ALA A 381 11.68 -1.49 -8.44
CA ALA A 381 12.40 -0.23 -8.65
C ALA A 381 11.45 0.96 -8.64
N GLY A 382 10.31 0.87 -9.32
CA GLY A 382 9.27 1.90 -9.31
C GLY A 382 8.72 2.19 -7.90
N HIS A 383 8.41 1.15 -7.12
CA HIS A 383 8.03 1.30 -5.71
C HIS A 383 9.10 2.00 -4.86
N THR A 384 10.37 1.69 -5.11
CA THR A 384 11.49 2.33 -4.41
C THR A 384 11.61 3.80 -4.78
N GLN A 385 11.42 4.15 -6.06
CA GLN A 385 11.41 5.54 -6.51
C GLN A 385 10.27 6.34 -5.88
N ILE A 386 9.04 5.79 -5.89
CA ILE A 386 7.86 6.40 -5.23
C ILE A 386 8.19 6.69 -3.76
N ALA A 387 8.74 5.71 -3.04
CA ALA A 387 9.05 5.85 -1.63
C ALA A 387 10.12 6.93 -1.37
N GLN A 388 11.17 6.99 -2.20
CA GLN A 388 12.24 7.99 -2.06
C GLN A 388 11.71 9.41 -2.29
N ASN A 389 11.01 9.61 -3.41
CA ASN A 389 10.47 10.91 -3.81
C ASN A 389 9.44 11.39 -2.79
N LEU A 390 8.50 10.54 -2.39
CA LEU A 390 7.49 10.88 -1.40
C LEU A 390 8.11 11.18 -0.02
N SER A 391 9.06 10.35 0.45
CA SER A 391 9.75 10.61 1.73
C SER A 391 10.48 11.95 1.74
N ALA A 392 11.04 12.39 0.61
CA ALA A 392 11.67 13.70 0.51
C ALA A 392 10.65 14.84 0.68
N TYR A 393 9.44 14.70 0.09
CA TYR A 393 8.34 15.64 0.32
C TYR A 393 7.95 15.72 1.79
N LEU A 394 7.76 14.58 2.47
CA LEU A 394 7.42 14.54 3.90
C LEU A 394 8.49 15.25 4.76
N CYS A 395 9.76 14.93 4.55
CA CYS A 395 10.86 15.50 5.32
C CYS A 395 11.05 17.02 5.09
N SER A 396 10.91 17.51 3.86
CA SER A 396 11.11 18.93 3.52
C SER A 396 10.13 19.86 4.26
N ARG A 397 8.91 19.37 4.52
CA ARG A 397 7.84 20.12 5.19
C ARG A 397 8.01 20.14 6.70
N GLU A 398 8.47 19.05 7.32
CA GLU A 398 8.79 19.04 8.76
C GLU A 398 9.86 20.07 9.14
N HIS A 399 10.84 20.29 8.27
CA HIS A 399 11.88 21.31 8.49
C HIS A 399 11.34 22.73 8.30
N SER A 400 10.39 22.91 7.37
CA SER A 400 9.76 24.20 7.12
C SER A 400 8.81 24.60 8.26
N SER A 401 8.08 23.66 8.86
CA SER A 401 7.21 23.91 10.01
C SER A 401 7.99 24.17 11.30
N LYS A 402 9.06 23.41 11.58
CA LYS A 402 9.95 23.65 12.74
C LYS A 402 10.75 24.95 12.63
N GLY A 403 11.06 25.41 11.42
CA GLY A 403 11.73 26.68 11.18
C GLY A 403 10.88 27.93 11.45
N GLN A 404 9.54 27.80 11.43
CA GLN A 404 8.62 28.91 11.70
C GLN A 404 8.22 29.04 13.17
N GLU A 405 8.35 27.99 14.00
CA GLU A 405 8.11 28.06 15.45
C GLU A 405 9.23 28.80 16.22
N GLY A 406 10.36 29.11 15.57
CA GLY A 406 11.50 29.84 16.16
C GLY A 406 11.55 31.35 15.90
N GLN A 407 10.61 31.93 15.15
CA GLN A 407 10.56 33.38 14.93
C GLN A 407 9.43 34.01 15.74
N THR A 408 9.77 34.46 16.94
CA THR A 408 8.96 35.41 17.70
C THR A 408 8.84 36.69 16.85
N LEU A 409 7.68 36.88 16.22
CA LEU A 409 7.34 38.11 15.51
C LEU A 409 7.26 39.28 16.51
N SER A 410 8.32 40.07 16.57
CA SER A 410 8.25 41.46 17.01
C SER A 410 7.41 42.26 16.02
N THR A 411 6.23 42.69 16.44
CA THR A 411 5.33 43.56 15.70
C THR A 411 5.87 45.00 15.63
N PRO A 412 5.88 45.66 14.45
CA PRO A 412 5.83 47.11 14.39
C PRO A 412 4.36 47.57 14.34
N ALA A 413 4.02 48.49 15.24
CA ALA A 413 2.71 49.11 15.31
C ALA A 413 2.48 50.03 14.11
N VAL A 414 1.41 49.79 13.34
CA VAL A 414 0.78 50.81 12.50
C VAL A 414 -0.73 50.63 12.62
N GLY A 415 -1.38 51.59 13.26
CA GLY A 415 -2.82 51.57 13.50
C GLY A 415 -3.59 52.01 12.28
N HIS A 416 -4.63 51.26 11.91
CA HIS A 416 -5.79 51.72 11.14
C HIS A 416 -7.05 51.11 11.77
N ALA A 417 -8.06 51.94 11.99
CA ALA A 417 -9.30 51.60 12.69
C ALA A 417 -10.19 50.64 11.89
N PRO A 418 -10.94 49.73 12.53
CA PRO A 418 -11.82 48.80 11.83
C PRO A 418 -13.15 49.46 11.47
N VAL A 419 -13.54 49.36 10.20
CA VAL A 419 -14.89 49.63 9.72
C VAL A 419 -15.75 48.39 10.01
N ALA A 420 -16.83 48.59 10.77
CA ALA A 420 -17.77 47.55 11.15
C ALA A 420 -18.61 47.07 9.95
N MET A 421 -18.59 45.76 9.67
CA MET A 421 -19.60 45.10 8.85
C MET A 421 -20.48 44.19 9.72
N LYS A 422 -21.79 44.36 9.55
CA LYS A 422 -22.87 43.69 10.30
C LYS A 422 -22.90 42.18 10.02
N PRO A 423 -23.27 41.35 11.02
CA PRO A 423 -23.51 39.93 10.82
C PRO A 423 -24.83 39.71 10.06
N ILE A 424 -24.78 38.87 9.02
CA ILE A 424 -25.98 38.32 8.39
C ILE A 424 -26.38 37.06 9.18
N ALA A 425 -27.65 37.04 9.58
CA ALA A 425 -28.24 36.05 10.44
C ALA A 425 -28.21 34.64 9.84
N ALA A 426 -27.95 33.67 10.72
CA ALA A 426 -28.25 32.26 10.51
C ALA A 426 -29.77 32.07 10.37
N SER A 427 -30.18 31.32 9.35
CA SER A 427 -31.54 30.77 9.25
C SER A 427 -31.47 29.31 8.81
N ASP A 428 -31.92 28.46 9.73
CA ASP A 428 -32.59 27.18 9.54
C ASP A 428 -31.88 26.05 8.77
N ALA A 429 -31.02 25.35 9.51
CA ALA A 429 -30.78 23.92 9.33
C ALA A 429 -31.92 23.12 9.99
N SER A 430 -32.97 22.83 9.22
CA SER A 430 -34.04 21.90 9.61
C SER A 430 -34.81 21.44 8.37
N ALA A 431 -34.91 20.12 8.21
CA ALA A 431 -35.66 19.39 7.18
C ALA A 431 -35.04 19.34 5.76
N VAL A 432 -34.53 18.18 5.36
CA VAL A 432 -35.25 17.14 4.59
C VAL A 432 -34.27 15.98 4.37
N THR A 433 -34.31 14.98 5.24
CA THR A 433 -33.76 13.65 4.97
C THR A 433 -34.73 12.96 4.01
N LYS A 434 -34.44 13.03 2.71
CA LYS A 434 -35.04 12.12 1.73
C LYS A 434 -33.96 11.18 1.24
N HIS A 435 -33.99 9.95 1.76
CA HIS A 435 -33.37 8.81 1.11
C HIS A 435 -33.83 8.75 -0.34
N VAL A 436 -32.91 9.04 -1.26
CA VAL A 436 -33.09 8.66 -2.66
C VAL A 436 -32.57 7.23 -2.78
N SER A 437 -33.49 6.27 -2.67
CA SER A 437 -33.24 4.89 -3.04
C SER A 437 -32.77 4.83 -4.49
N ARG A 438 -31.59 4.25 -4.76
CA ARG A 438 -31.20 3.79 -6.10
C ARG A 438 -32.10 2.61 -6.48
N GLN A 439 -33.32 2.90 -6.94
CA GLN A 439 -34.17 1.96 -7.68
C GLN A 439 -34.82 2.72 -8.84
N ALA A 440 -34.06 2.91 -9.91
CA ALA A 440 -34.56 3.11 -11.27
C ALA A 440 -33.37 3.28 -12.23
N ILE A 441 -32.68 2.18 -12.54
CA ILE A 441 -32.12 2.00 -13.88
C ILE A 441 -32.67 0.66 -14.33
N ALA A 442 -33.44 0.73 -15.41
CA ALA A 442 -34.17 -0.35 -16.03
C ALA A 442 -33.27 -1.55 -16.37
N GLN A 443 -33.88 -2.74 -16.45
CA GLN A 443 -33.23 -3.94 -16.95
C GLN A 443 -32.49 -3.68 -18.28
N PRO A 444 -31.31 -4.28 -18.48
CA PRO A 444 -30.62 -4.16 -19.75
C PRO A 444 -31.44 -4.85 -20.85
N PRO A 445 -31.52 -4.29 -22.06
CA PRO A 445 -31.96 -5.05 -23.22
C PRO A 445 -30.99 -6.23 -23.42
N ALA A 446 -31.55 -7.40 -23.67
CA ALA A 446 -30.80 -8.53 -24.18
C ALA A 446 -30.20 -8.12 -25.52
N ASP A 447 -28.87 -7.92 -25.54
CA ASP A 447 -27.94 -7.92 -26.68
C ASP A 447 -26.75 -6.98 -26.39
N VAL A 448 -25.90 -7.32 -25.41
CA VAL A 448 -24.51 -6.83 -25.31
C VAL A 448 -23.64 -7.92 -24.68
N GLU A 449 -23.48 -9.05 -25.38
CA GLU A 449 -22.33 -9.94 -25.18
C GLU A 449 -21.19 -9.43 -26.07
N GLN A 450 -20.28 -8.61 -25.50
CA GLN A 450 -18.87 -8.45 -25.90
C GLN A 450 -18.29 -7.20 -25.24
N MET A 451 -17.63 -7.39 -24.09
CA MET A 451 -16.32 -6.84 -23.71
C MET A 451 -16.10 -7.20 -22.24
N GLY A 452 -15.16 -8.11 -22.01
CA GLY A 452 -14.99 -8.83 -20.74
C GLY A 452 -14.41 -7.99 -19.62
N PHE A 453 -15.30 -7.42 -18.83
CA PHE A 453 -15.07 -7.06 -17.43
C PHE A 453 -16.29 -7.48 -16.62
N GLU A 454 -16.43 -8.79 -16.40
CA GLU A 454 -17.26 -9.29 -15.30
C GLU A 454 -16.32 -9.42 -14.08
N PHE A 455 -16.60 -8.60 -13.05
CA PHE A 455 -15.89 -8.58 -11.76
C PHE A 455 -16.62 -9.39 -10.70
#